data_AF-A0A937KI34-F1
#
_entry.id   AF-A0A937KI34-F1
#
_cell.length_a   1.000
_cell.length_b   1.000
_cell.length_c   1.000
_cell.angle_alpha   90.00
_cell.angle_beta   90.00
_cell.angle_gamma   90.00
#
_symmetry.space_group_name_H-M   'P 1'
#
loop_
_entity.id
_entity.type
_entity.pdbx_description
1 polymer ?
#
loop_
_entity_poly.entity_id
_entity_poly.type
_entity_poly.pdbx_seq_one_letter_code
_entity_poly.pdbx_strand_id
1 'polypeptide(L)'
;MKIWGLPLLLTYALWAMLHAMFYYVLEREGVFWVGDIYWMGTGFALFGLAQTLESQKPGRFIPIYFVGGLIRMLLGLGAVILPLSMRNAPNFQSAALQFVAAYLFLLVAESALAIFWIKKQ
;
A
#
# COMPACT_ATOMS: atom_id res chain seq x y z
N MET A 1 0.96 11.05 22.66
CA MET A 1 1.35 10.71 21.27
C MET A 1 0.07 10.46 20.49
N LYS A 2 -0.24 11.23 19.43
CA LYS A 2 -1.42 10.93 18.60
C LYS A 2 -1.19 9.56 17.92
N ILE A 3 -2.18 8.68 17.97
CA ILE A 3 -2.09 7.29 17.50
C ILE A 3 -2.28 7.29 15.98
N TRP A 4 -1.19 7.33 15.20
CA TRP A 4 -1.22 7.22 13.74
C TRP A 4 -1.43 5.77 13.26
N GLY A 5 -1.07 4.79 14.10
CA GLY A 5 -1.18 3.37 13.76
C GLY A 5 -2.63 2.89 13.63
N LEU A 6 -3.57 3.46 14.39
CA LEU A 6 -4.98 3.03 14.36
C LEU A 6 -5.68 3.44 13.04
N PRO A 7 -5.61 4.71 12.58
CA PRO A 7 -6.14 5.07 11.26
C PRO A 7 -5.53 4.25 10.12
N LEU A 8 -4.21 4.03 10.16
CA LEU A 8 -3.51 3.26 9.15
C LEU A 8 -3.95 1.79 9.16
N LEU A 9 -4.11 1.19 10.34
CA LEU A 9 -4.66 -0.15 10.52
C LEU A 9 -6.08 -0.26 9.96
N LEU A 10 -6.93 0.73 10.22
CA LEU A 10 -8.30 0.75 9.69
C LEU A 10 -8.32 0.86 8.17
N THR A 11 -7.40 1.62 7.56
CA THR A 11 -7.25 1.69 6.10
C THR A 11 -6.87 0.34 5.51
N TYR A 12 -5.90 -0.37 6.10
CA TYR A 12 -5.54 -1.71 5.63
C TYR A 12 -6.65 -2.74 5.90
N ALA A 13 -7.37 -2.64 7.02
CA ALA A 13 -8.50 -3.51 7.31
C ALA A 13 -9.63 -3.31 6.27
N LEU A 14 -9.94 -2.07 5.92
CA LEU A 14 -10.91 -1.74 4.88
C LEU A 14 -10.45 -2.25 3.51
N TRP A 15 -9.18 -2.03 3.17
CA TRP A 15 -8.59 -2.53 1.93
C TRP A 15 -8.69 -4.06 1.85
N ALA A 16 -8.33 -4.78 2.93
CA ALA A 16 -8.40 -6.23 3.00
C ALA A 16 -9.85 -6.74 2.88
N MET A 17 -10.80 -6.04 3.52
CA MET A 17 -12.23 -6.36 3.42
C MET A 17 -12.74 -6.19 1.98
N LEU A 18 -12.43 -5.06 1.33
CA LEU A 18 -12.81 -4.82 -0.06
C LEU A 18 -12.23 -5.88 -0.98
N HIS A 19 -10.96 -6.22 -0.78
CA HIS A 19 -10.29 -7.22 -1.59
C HIS A 19 -10.89 -8.63 -1.39
N ALA A 20 -11.23 -9.00 -0.14
CA ALA A 20 -11.93 -10.23 0.17
C ALA A 20 -13.34 -10.29 -0.48
N MET A 21 -14.07 -9.18 -0.48
CA MET A 21 -15.36 -9.09 -1.18
C MET A 21 -15.20 -9.26 -2.69
N PHE A 22 -14.19 -8.64 -3.30
CA PHE A 22 -13.91 -8.82 -4.73
C PHE A 22 -13.54 -10.26 -5.08
N TYR A 23 -12.74 -10.92 -4.24
CA TYR A 23 -12.41 -12.34 -4.39
C TYR A 23 -13.67 -13.21 -4.33
N TYR A 24 -14.52 -12.99 -3.33
CA TYR A 24 -15.75 -13.75 -3.13
C TYR A 24 -16.78 -13.55 -4.25
N VAL A 25 -16.93 -12.32 -4.76
CA VAL A 25 -17.93 -11.99 -5.79
C VAL A 25 -17.49 -12.41 -7.20
N LEU A 26 -16.20 -12.34 -7.52
CA LEU A 26 -15.71 -12.57 -8.88
C LEU A 26 -15.16 -13.99 -9.11
N GLU A 27 -15.16 -14.86 -8.09
CA GLU A 27 -14.62 -16.24 -8.13
C GLU A 27 -13.23 -16.35 -8.79
N ARG A 28 -12.40 -15.32 -8.66
CA ARG A 28 -11.09 -15.29 -9.32
C ARG A 28 -10.03 -15.95 -8.46
N GLU A 29 -9.29 -16.89 -9.04
CA GLU A 29 -8.11 -17.49 -8.42
C GLU A 29 -7.02 -16.44 -8.14
N GLY A 30 -7.06 -15.89 -6.91
CA GLY A 30 -6.07 -16.21 -5.89
C GLY A 30 -4.61 -15.95 -6.24
N VAL A 31 -4.26 -14.71 -6.58
CA VAL A 31 -2.85 -14.33 -6.77
C VAL A 31 -2.38 -13.22 -5.82
N PHE A 32 -3.28 -12.48 -5.16
CA PHE A 32 -2.88 -11.21 -4.55
C PHE A 32 -2.50 -11.21 -3.08
N TRP A 33 -2.69 -12.30 -2.33
CA TRP A 33 -2.32 -12.36 -0.90
C TRP A 33 -0.86 -11.95 -0.61
N VAL A 34 0.07 -12.26 -1.52
CA VAL A 34 1.47 -11.83 -1.40
C VAL A 34 1.61 -10.32 -1.61
N GLY A 35 0.88 -9.75 -2.57
CA GLY A 35 0.81 -8.31 -2.79
C GLY A 35 0.20 -7.59 -1.60
N ASP A 36 -0.84 -8.15 -1.01
CA ASP A 36 -1.57 -7.62 0.13
C ASP A 36 -0.68 -7.49 1.37
N ILE A 37 0.03 -8.57 1.70
CA ILE A 37 1.01 -8.61 2.79
C ILE A 37 2.15 -7.64 2.50
N TYR A 38 2.64 -7.61 1.26
CA TYR A 38 3.67 -6.68 0.83
C TYR A 38 3.24 -5.23 1.06
N TRP A 39 2.05 -4.85 0.61
CA TRP A 39 1.53 -3.49 0.72
C TRP A 39 1.32 -3.07 2.16
N MET A 40 0.68 -3.93 2.96
CA MET A 40 0.41 -3.66 4.37
C MET A 40 1.72 -3.51 5.16
N GLY A 41 2.66 -4.45 5.00
CA GLY A 41 3.92 -4.43 5.74
C GLY A 41 4.79 -3.24 5.37
N THR A 42 5.00 -3.03 4.06
CA THR A 42 5.87 -1.94 3.59
C THR A 42 5.26 -0.56 3.80
N GLY A 43 3.94 -0.43 3.74
CA GLY A 43 3.29 0.85 4.01
C GLY A 43 3.23 1.21 5.50
N PHE A 44 3.02 0.25 6.40
CA PHE A 44 3.21 0.48 7.84
C PHE A 44 4.62 0.94 8.16
N ALA A 45 5.63 0.25 7.61
CA ALA A 45 7.02 0.60 7.81
C ALA A 45 7.36 2.00 7.26
N LEU A 46 6.89 2.32 6.04
CA LEU A 46 7.12 3.61 5.41
C LEU A 46 6.46 4.75 6.19
N PHE A 47 5.22 4.58 6.62
CA PHE A 47 4.51 5.59 7.40
C PHE A 47 5.18 5.81 8.76
N GLY A 48 5.57 4.73 9.44
CA GLY A 48 6.30 4.80 10.71
C GLY A 48 7.67 5.48 10.57
N LEU A 49 8.40 5.18 9.49
CA LEU A 49 9.67 5.83 9.16
C LEU A 49 9.48 7.33 8.89
N ALA A 50 8.50 7.69 8.05
CA ALA A 50 8.18 9.07 7.73
C ALA A 50 7.78 9.86 8.99
N GLN A 51 6.99 9.26 9.89
CA GLN A 51 6.65 9.90 11.16
C GLN A 51 7.85 10.05 12.10
N THR A 52 8.68 9.03 12.21
CA THR A 52 9.90 9.09 13.03
C THR A 52 10.79 10.24 12.58
N LEU A 53 10.92 10.44 11.27
CA LEU A 53 11.78 11.48 10.70
C LEU A 53 11.14 12.88 10.77
N GLU A 54 9.81 13.00 10.70
CA GLU A 54 9.08 14.24 11.00
C GLU A 54 9.27 14.68 12.45
N SER A 55 9.25 13.73 13.40
CA SER A 55 9.48 14.03 14.82
C SER A 55 10.90 14.55 15.12
N GLN A 56 11.87 14.21 14.27
CA GLN A 56 13.24 14.72 14.38
C GLN A 56 13.42 16.08 13.71
N LYS A 57 12.81 16.30 12.55
CA LYS A 57 12.84 17.59 11.85
C LYS A 57 11.53 17.78 11.06
N PRO A 58 10.73 18.80 11.41
CA PRO A 58 9.50 19.10 10.71
C PRO A 58 9.71 19.34 9.21
N GLY A 59 8.73 18.93 8.40
CA GLY A 59 8.74 19.05 6.94
C GLY A 59 9.42 17.91 6.20
N ARG A 60 9.83 16.85 6.89
CA ARG A 60 10.45 15.66 6.28
C ARG A 60 9.44 14.58 5.88
N PHE A 61 8.23 14.60 6.45
CA PHE A 61 7.23 13.56 6.21
C PHE A 61 6.92 13.39 4.73
N ILE A 62 6.48 14.47 4.06
CA ILE A 62 6.02 14.44 2.66
C ILE A 62 7.10 13.93 1.70
N PRO A 63 8.33 14.47 1.68
CA PRO A 63 9.35 13.98 0.74
C PRO A 63 9.74 12.53 1.00
N ILE A 64 9.81 12.09 2.26
CA ILE A 64 10.16 10.71 2.61
C ILE A 64 9.05 9.76 2.23
N TYR A 65 7.80 10.12 2.50
CA TYR A 65 6.65 9.33 2.14
C TYR A 65 6.52 9.17 0.61
N PHE A 66 6.75 10.26 -0.13
CA PHE A 66 6.70 10.25 -1.59
C PHE A 66 7.82 9.39 -2.20
N VAL A 67 9.08 9.65 -1.83
CA VAL A 67 10.24 8.90 -2.38
C VAL A 67 10.16 7.43 -1.96
N GLY A 68 9.86 7.15 -0.69
CA GLY A 68 9.68 5.79 -0.21
C GLY A 68 8.49 5.09 -0.86
N GLY A 69 7.42 5.82 -1.18
CA GLY A 69 6.27 5.31 -1.93
C GLY A 69 6.65 4.86 -3.35
N LEU A 70 7.46 5.64 -4.06
CA LEU A 70 7.99 5.28 -5.38
C LEU A 70 8.88 4.03 -5.31
N ILE A 71 9.80 3.96 -4.35
CA ILE A 71 10.66 2.79 -4.14
C ILE A 71 9.80 1.56 -3.82
N ARG A 72 8.81 1.71 -2.94
CA ARG A 72 7.85 0.66 -2.60
C ARG A 72 7.06 0.19 -3.83
N MET A 73 6.69 1.08 -4.75
CA MET A 73 6.03 0.66 -5.99
C MET A 73 6.96 -0.21 -6.86
N LEU A 74 8.20 0.24 -7.08
CA LEU A 74 9.18 -0.48 -7.90
C LEU A 74 9.52 -1.85 -7.30
N LEU A 75 9.70 -1.92 -5.99
CA LEU A 75 9.91 -3.17 -5.27
C LEU A 75 8.67 -4.08 -5.35
N GLY A 76 7.46 -3.52 -5.32
CA GLY A 76 6.22 -4.28 -5.50
C GLY A 76 6.10 -4.88 -6.90
N LEU A 77 6.47 -4.12 -7.93
CA LEU A 77 6.56 -4.64 -9.31
C LEU A 77 7.58 -5.79 -9.40
N GLY A 78 8.77 -5.64 -8.80
CA GLY A 78 9.80 -6.68 -8.81
C GLY A 78 9.45 -7.91 -7.97
N ALA A 79 8.81 -7.76 -6.82
CA ALA A 79 8.52 -8.85 -5.90
C ALA A 79 7.22 -9.59 -6.23
N VAL A 80 6.25 -8.91 -6.85
CA VAL A 80 4.90 -9.46 -7.09
C VAL A 80 4.65 -9.63 -8.58
N ILE A 81 4.84 -8.60 -9.40
CA ILE A 81 4.50 -8.64 -10.83
C ILE A 81 5.51 -9.43 -11.65
N LEU A 82 6.81 -9.28 -11.39
CA LEU A 82 7.85 -9.97 -12.16
C LEU A 82 7.73 -11.51 -12.06
N PRO A 83 7.55 -12.12 -10.87
CA PRO A 83 7.33 -13.58 -10.78
C PRO A 83 6.08 -14.05 -11.52
N LEU A 84 5.01 -13.24 -11.54
CA LEU A 84 3.77 -13.58 -12.26
C LEU A 84 3.96 -13.53 -13.78
N SER A 85 4.73 -12.58 -14.26
CA SER A 85 5.13 -12.49 -15.68
C SER A 85 5.96 -13.70 -16.09
N MET A 86 6.96 -14.07 -15.28
CA MET A 86 7.84 -15.20 -15.57
C MET A 86 7.14 -16.56 -15.56
N ARG A 87 6.04 -16.69 -14.82
CA ARG A 87 5.26 -17.94 -14.72
C ARG A 87 4.20 -18.10 -15.82
N ASN A 88 4.09 -17.16 -16.77
CA ASN A 88 3.00 -17.11 -17.76
C ASN A 88 1.63 -17.33 -17.10
N ALA A 89 1.42 -16.69 -15.95
CA ALA A 89 0.22 -16.92 -15.16
C ALA A 89 -1.04 -16.63 -16.02
N PRO A 90 -2.05 -17.52 -15.98
CA PRO A 90 -3.31 -17.23 -16.64
C PRO A 90 -3.86 -15.90 -16.11
N ASN A 91 -4.34 -15.04 -17.01
CA ASN A 91 -4.87 -13.72 -16.69
C ASN A 91 -3.85 -12.70 -16.14
N PHE A 92 -2.55 -12.84 -16.44
CA PHE A 92 -1.49 -11.89 -16.02
C PHE A 92 -1.85 -10.41 -16.19
N GLN A 93 -2.37 -10.02 -17.36
CA GLN A 93 -2.73 -8.62 -17.63
C GLN A 93 -3.77 -8.10 -16.64
N SER A 94 -4.78 -8.91 -16.33
CA SER A 94 -5.79 -8.54 -15.36
C SER A 94 -5.24 -8.49 -13.94
N ALA A 95 -4.33 -9.40 -13.59
CA ALA A 95 -3.67 -9.39 -12.29
C ALA A 95 -2.81 -8.13 -12.14
N ALA A 96 -1.96 -7.83 -13.12
CA ALA A 96 -1.15 -6.62 -13.14
C ALA A 96 -2.02 -5.34 -12.99
N LEU A 97 -3.16 -5.29 -13.67
CA LEU A 97 -4.09 -4.16 -13.54
C LEU A 97 -4.70 -4.05 -12.14
N GLN A 98 -5.10 -5.17 -11.53
CA GLN A 98 -5.60 -5.20 -10.15
C GLN A 98 -4.55 -4.76 -9.14
N PHE A 99 -3.29 -5.17 -9.32
CA PHE A 99 -2.17 -4.74 -8.48
C PHE A 99 -1.94 -3.23 -8.53
N VAL A 100 -1.93 -2.67 -9.73
CA VAL A 100 -1.76 -1.22 -9.93
C VAL A 100 -2.94 -0.46 -9.35
N ALA A 101 -4.17 -0.95 -9.53
CA ALA A 101 -5.36 -0.35 -8.95
C ALA A 101 -5.32 -0.36 -7.41
N ALA A 102 -4.92 -1.48 -6.81
CA ALA A 102 -4.74 -1.61 -5.36
C ALA A 102 -3.65 -0.66 -4.84
N TYR A 103 -2.54 -0.54 -5.57
CA TYR A 103 -1.48 0.40 -5.25
C TYR A 103 -1.97 1.86 -5.26
N LEU A 104 -2.66 2.27 -6.33
CA LEU A 104 -3.19 3.62 -6.44
C LEU A 104 -4.20 3.93 -5.34
N PHE A 105 -5.09 2.99 -5.02
CA PHE A 105 -6.02 3.13 -3.91
C PHE A 105 -5.30 3.34 -2.59
N LEU A 106 -4.34 2.48 -2.25
CA LEU A 106 -3.58 2.58 -1.00
C LEU A 106 -2.77 3.87 -0.95
N LEU A 107 -2.10 4.25 -2.05
CA LEU A 107 -1.34 5.50 -2.13
C LEU A 107 -2.24 6.72 -1.86
N VAL A 108 -3.44 6.76 -2.45
CA VAL A 108 -4.40 7.85 -2.23
C VAL A 108 -4.90 7.84 -0.79
N ALA A 109 -5.30 6.69 -0.26
CA ALA A 109 -5.83 6.57 1.10
C ALA A 109 -4.77 6.96 2.16
N GLU A 110 -3.55 6.47 2.00
CA GLU A 110 -2.42 6.80 2.87
C GLU A 110 -2.02 8.28 2.74
N SER A 111 -2.02 8.85 1.53
CA SER A 111 -1.74 10.27 1.31
C SER A 111 -2.81 11.16 1.92
N ALA A 112 -4.08 10.78 1.80
CA ALA A 112 -5.18 11.47 2.45
C ALA A 112 -5.00 11.44 3.98
N LEU A 113 -4.73 10.25 4.55
CA LEU A 113 -4.40 10.12 5.97
C LEU A 113 -3.24 11.03 6.36
N ALA A 114 -2.14 11.00 5.63
CA ALA A 114 -0.97 11.85 5.87
C ALA A 114 -1.33 13.34 5.87
N ILE A 115 -2.08 13.82 4.88
CA ILE A 115 -2.50 15.23 4.77
C ILE A 115 -3.42 15.61 5.94
N PHE A 116 -4.42 14.80 6.24
CA PHE A 116 -5.35 15.05 7.35
C PHE A 116 -4.65 15.02 8.71
N TRP A 117 -3.56 14.26 8.83
CA TRP A 117 -2.78 14.17 10.06
C TRP A 117 -1.80 15.32 10.21
N ILE A 118 -1.04 15.65 9.15
CA ILE A 118 -0.09 16.77 9.14
C ILE A 118 -0.80 18.10 9.34
N LYS A 119 -1.96 18.33 8.69
CA LYS A 119 -2.73 19.58 8.88
C LYS A 119 -3.39 19.71 10.26
N LYS A 120 -3.47 18.62 11.04
CA LYS A 120 -4.01 18.61 12.41
C LYS A 120 -2.91 18.58 13.48
N GLN A 121 -1.63 18.53 13.11
CA GLN A 121 -0.50 18.77 14.02
C GLN A 121 -0.28 20.27 14.16
#